data_AF-A0A963Q5Y8-F1
#
_entry.id   AF-A0A963Q5Y8-F1
#
_cell.length_a   1.000
_cell.length_b   1.000
_cell.length_c   1.000
_cell.angle_alpha   90.00
_cell.angle_beta   90.00
_cell.angle_gamma   90.00
#
_symmetry.space_group_name_H-M   'P 1'
#
loop_
_entity.id
_entity.type
_entity.pdbx_description
1 polymer ?
#
loop_
_entity_poly.entity_id
_entity_poly.type
_entity_poly.pdbx_seq_one_letter_code
_entity_poly.pdbx_strand_id
1 'polypeptide(L)' 'MSQTRPNILFIMADQMAAPLLPLHDARSPIRMPHLDALARDGVVFDSAYCNSPLCAPSRFCLMSG' A
#
# COMPACT_ATOMS: atom_id res chain seq x y z
N MET A 1 -27.35 3.40 15.30
CA MET A 1 -26.59 3.31 14.03
C MET A 1 -26.55 1.86 13.63
N SER A 2 -27.01 1.51 12.43
CA SER A 2 -26.93 0.14 11.93
C SER A 2 -25.45 -0.26 11.90
N GLN A 3 -25.06 -1.21 12.76
CA GLN A 3 -23.70 -1.75 12.80
C GLN A 3 -23.52 -2.71 11.62
N THR A 4 -23.58 -2.17 10.40
CA THR A 4 -23.24 -2.91 9.19
C THR A 4 -21.77 -3.28 9.28
N ARG A 5 -21.47 -4.59 9.29
CA ARG A 5 -20.09 -5.08 9.26
C ARG A 5 -19.43 -4.54 7.98
N PRO A 6 -18.34 -3.76 8.08
CA PRO A 6 -17.66 -3.26 6.89
C PRO A 6 -17.01 -4.43 6.14
N ASN A 7 -16.97 -4.33 4.82
CA ASN A 7 -16.13 -5.20 4.01
C ASN A 7 -14.70 -4.68 4.04
N ILE A 8 -13.72 -5.58 4.12
CA ILE A 8 -12.29 -5.24 4.09
C ILE A 8 -11.71 -5.77 2.77
N LEU A 9 -11.16 -4.87 1.96
CA LEU A 9 -10.43 -5.20 0.74
C LEU A 9 -8.93 -4.97 0.98
N PHE A 10 -8.14 -6.04 0.94
CA PHE A 10 -6.69 -5.97 1.06
C PHE A 10 -6.04 -6.21 -0.32
N ILE A 11 -5.27 -5.22 -0.80
CA ILE A 11 -4.57 -5.27 -2.09
C ILE A 11 -3.07 -5.18 -1.83
N MET A 12 -2.30 -6.11 -2.37
CA MET A 12 -0.83 -6.13 -2.29
C MET A 12 -0.24 -6.22 -3.69
N ALA A 13 0.61 -5.25 -4.05
CA ALA A 13 1.44 -5.32 -5.25
C ALA A 13 2.78 -6.00 -4.93
N ASP A 14 3.27 -6.87 -5.81
CA ASP A 14 4.58 -7.50 -5.64
C ASP A 14 5.70 -6.62 -6.21
N GLN A 15 6.82 -6.53 -5.48
CA GLN A 15 8.03 -5.78 -5.84
C GLN A 15 7.81 -4.30 -6.21
N MET A 16 6.72 -3.67 -5.74
CA MET A 16 6.46 -2.24 -5.95
C MET A 16 7.43 -1.40 -5.10
N ALA A 17 8.34 -0.69 -5.75
CA ALA A 17 9.30 0.18 -5.08
C ALA A 17 8.67 1.52 -4.71
N ALA A 18 8.30 1.68 -3.44
CA ALA A 18 7.68 2.90 -2.91
C ALA A 18 8.41 4.21 -3.29
N PRO A 19 9.76 4.32 -3.23
CA PRO A 19 10.46 5.57 -3.58
C PRO A 19 10.30 6.02 -5.03
N LEU A 20 9.83 5.15 -5.92
CA LEU A 20 9.61 5.47 -7.33
C LEU A 20 8.18 5.94 -7.60
N LEU A 21 7.27 5.87 -6.63
CA LEU A 21 5.86 6.23 -6.84
C LEU A 21 5.66 7.75 -6.85
N PRO A 22 4.70 8.29 -7.62
CA PRO A 22 4.41 9.73 -7.65
C PRO A 22 4.04 10.33 -6.29
N LEU A 23 3.50 9.50 -5.39
CA LEU A 23 3.19 9.86 -3.99
C LEU A 23 4.45 10.20 -3.17
N HIS A 24 5.60 9.66 -3.54
CA HIS A 24 6.87 9.82 -2.81
C HIS A 24 7.96 10.55 -3.63
N ASP A 25 7.83 10.61 -4.97
CA ASP A 25 8.69 11.40 -5.85
C ASP A 25 7.85 12.18 -6.88
N ALA A 26 7.80 13.51 -6.71
CA ALA A 26 7.09 14.42 -7.61
C ALA A 26 7.62 14.40 -9.06
N ARG A 27 8.83 13.86 -9.30
CA ARG A 27 9.42 13.69 -10.63
C ARG A 27 9.23 12.30 -11.21
N SER A 28 8.51 11.42 -10.51
CA SER A 28 8.25 10.06 -10.98
C SER A 28 7.58 10.07 -12.36
N PRO A 29 8.07 9.26 -13.32
CA PRO A 29 7.42 9.10 -14.62
C PRO A 29 6.21 8.14 -14.57
N ILE A 30 5.95 7.50 -13.42
CA ILE A 30 4.88 6.51 -13.25
C ILE A 30 3.52 7.23 -13.26
N ARG A 31 2.55 6.67 -13.99
CA ARG A 31 1.16 7.15 -13.98
C ARG A 31 0.31 6.23 -13.10
N MET A 32 -0.26 6.78 -12.03
CA MET A 32 -0.95 6.00 -11.01
C MET A 32 -2.33 6.59 -10.60
N PRO A 33 -3.17 7.02 -11.56
CA PRO A 33 -4.31 7.90 -11.28
C PRO A 33 -5.33 7.32 -10.28
N HIS A 34 -5.50 5.99 -10.24
CA HIS A 34 -6.46 5.34 -9.34
C HIS A 34 -5.94 5.23 -7.90
N LEU A 35 -4.65 4.95 -7.70
CA LEU A 35 -4.08 4.93 -6.36
C LEU A 35 -3.83 6.35 -5.85
N ASP A 36 -3.54 7.32 -6.73
CA ASP A 36 -3.48 8.74 -6.37
C ASP A 36 -4.84 9.26 -5.89
N ALA A 37 -5.94 8.82 -6.52
CA ALA A 37 -7.29 9.12 -6.04
C ALA A 37 -7.54 8.48 -4.65
N LEU A 38 -7.18 7.21 -4.48
CA LEU A 38 -7.31 6.51 -3.19
C LEU A 38 -6.49 7.17 -2.07
N ALA A 39 -5.28 7.64 -2.38
CA ALA A 39 -4.40 8.32 -1.44
C ALA A 39 -4.96 9.68 -0.99
N ARG A 40 -5.63 10.43 -1.88
CA ARG A 40 -6.26 11.72 -1.54
C ARG A 40 -7.46 11.57 -0.60
N ASP A 41 -8.19 10.46 -0.72
CA ASP A 41 -9.38 10.17 0.09
C ASP A 41 -9.07 9.29 1.31
N GLY A 42 -7.80 9.00 1.56
CA GLY A 42 -7.35 8.03 2.56
C GLY A 42 -6.18 8.52 3.42
N VAL A 43 -5.47 7.56 4.01
CA VAL A 43 -4.26 7.79 4.81
C VAL A 43 -3.09 7.11 4.12
N VAL A 44 -2.02 7.87 3.89
CA VAL A 44 -0.75 7.38 3.38
C VAL A 44 0.25 7.26 4.54
N PHE A 45 0.92 6.12 4.62
CA PHE A 45 1.97 5.88 5.61
C PHE A 45 3.34 6.07 4.95
N ASP A 46 3.99 7.21 5.17
CA ASP A 46 5.29 7.55 4.56
C ASP A 46 6.45 6.66 5.05
N SER A 47 6.25 5.90 6.13
CA SER A 47 7.26 5.06 6.77
C SER A 47 6.74 3.64 7.02
N ALA A 48 6.15 3.03 5.99
CA ALA A 48 5.75 1.63 6.00
C ALA A 48 6.88 0.71 5.51
N TYR A 49 7.35 -0.19 6.38
CA TYR A 49 8.44 -1.12 6.07
C TYR A 49 7.93 -2.56 6.00
N CYS A 50 8.46 -3.35 5.05
CA CYS A 50 8.30 -4.80 5.09
C CYS A 50 9.21 -5.42 6.16
N ASN A 51 8.74 -6.47 6.83
CA ASN A 51 9.51 -7.15 7.89
C ASN A 51 10.69 -7.96 7.33
N SER A 52 10.65 -8.31 6.05
CA SER A 52 11.69 -9.07 5.37
C SER A 52 11.75 -8.66 3.89
N PRO A 53 12.95 -8.53 3.29
CA PRO A 53 13.11 -8.12 1.90
C PRO A 53 12.82 -9.24 0.88
N LEU A 54 12.27 -10.38 1.33
CA LEU A 54 11.91 -11.52 0.49
C LEU A 54 10.40 -11.76 0.51
N CYS A 55 9.87 -12.20 -0.64
CA CYS A 55 8.43 -12.34 -0.87
C CYS A 55 7.73 -13.22 0.16
N ALA A 56 8.17 -14.46 0.33
CA ALA A 56 7.55 -15.43 1.23
C ALA A 56 7.60 -14.97 2.72
N PRO A 57 8.75 -14.66 3.32
CA PRO A 57 8.78 -14.22 4.72
C PRO A 57 8.03 -12.91 4.96
N SER A 58 8.06 -11.93 4.02
CA SER A 58 7.25 -10.71 4.15
C SER A 58 5.75 -11.02 4.20
N ARG A 59 5.27 -11.94 3.35
CA ARG A 59 3.86 -12.32 3.29
C ARG A 59 3.46 -13.14 4.51
N PHE A 60 4.34 -13.99 5.03
CA PHE A 60 4.06 -14.75 6.26
C PHE A 60 3.90 -13.83 7.45
N CYS A 61 4.81 -12.87 7.69
CA CYS A 61 4.67 -11.88 8.76
C CYS A 61 3.37 -11.08 8.64
N LEU A 62 3.00 -10.65 7.43
CA LEU A 62 1.75 -9.92 7.20
C LEU A 62 0.50 -10.73 7.57
N MET A 63 0.50 -12.05 7.32
CA MET A 63 -0.64 -12.93 7.61
C MET A 63 -0.72 -13.36 9.08
N SER A 64 0.43 -13.49 9.75
CA SER A 64 0.48 -13.93 11.16
C SER A 64 0.43 -12.78 12.17
N GLY A 65 0.73 -11.55 11.74
CA GLY A 65 1.20 -10.51 12.66
C GLY A 65 2.62 -10.79 13.15
#